data_AF-A0AAJ3EDB2-F1
#
_entry.id   AF-A0AAJ3EDB2-F1
#
_cell.length_a   1.000
_cell.length_b   1.000
_cell.length_c   1.000
_cell.angle_alpha   90.00
_cell.angle_beta   90.00
_cell.angle_gamma   90.00
#
_symmetry.space_group_name_H-M   'P 1'
#
loop_
_entity.id
_entity.type
_entity.pdbx_description
1 polymer ?
#
loop_
_entity_poly.entity_id
_entity_poly.type
_entity_poly.pdbx_seq_one_letter_code
_entity_poly.pdbx_strand_id
1 'polypeptide(L)'
;MAESLIEIEVVYAAVDRQLLLSLMVAPGTSLRAAVLASGVAAQFPELDINSCPLGIFGKVVADAATRSVQFGDRIEIYRPLLADPKEVRRLRAAKAAEARRLNP
;
A
#
# COMPACT_ATOMS: atom_id res chain seq x y z
N MET A 1 -19.50 26.26 -12.22
CA MET A 1 -19.68 24.89 -12.74
C MET A 1 -19.58 23.97 -11.55
N ALA A 2 -20.58 23.17 -11.23
CA ALA A 2 -20.46 22.20 -10.16
C ALA A 2 -19.51 21.10 -10.65
N GLU A 3 -18.34 20.96 -10.03
CA GLU A 3 -17.50 19.81 -10.27
C GLU A 3 -18.24 18.57 -9.78
N SER A 4 -18.64 17.71 -10.71
CA SER A 4 -19.27 16.43 -10.41
C SER A 4 -18.25 15.53 -9.73
N LEU A 5 -18.20 15.59 -8.40
CA LEU A 5 -17.34 14.71 -7.61
C LEU A 5 -17.72 13.25 -7.86
N ILE A 6 -16.71 12.38 -7.89
CA ILE A 6 -16.87 10.93 -7.98
C ILE A 6 -16.55 10.30 -6.63
N GLU A 7 -17.33 9.29 -6.27
CA GLU A 7 -17.12 8.50 -5.07
C GLU A 7 -16.07 7.42 -5.34
N ILE A 8 -15.12 7.30 -4.42
CA ILE A 8 -14.07 6.27 -4.42
C ILE A 8 -13.83 5.76 -3.01
N GLU A 9 -13.10 4.66 -2.91
CA GLU A 9 -12.68 4.07 -1.64
C GLU A 9 -11.14 3.97 -1.57
N VAL A 10 -10.57 4.18 -0.38
CA VAL A 10 -9.16 3.95 -0.07
C VAL A 10 -9.06 2.94 1.06
N VAL A 11 -8.27 1.89 0.84
CA VAL A 11 -8.06 0.79 1.79
C VAL A 11 -6.59 0.65 2.14
N TYR A 12 -6.33 0.50 3.42
CA TYR A 12 -5.04 0.02 3.92
C TYR A 12 -5.25 -1.08 4.96
N ALA A 13 -4.57 -2.21 4.77
CA ALA A 13 -4.51 -3.28 5.75
C ALA A 13 -3.12 -3.28 6.41
N ALA A 14 -3.06 -2.89 7.68
CA ALA A 14 -1.90 -3.06 8.55
C ALA A 14 -1.86 -4.49 9.12
N VAL A 15 -0.92 -4.79 10.01
CA VAL A 15 -0.81 -6.14 10.62
C VAL A 15 -1.83 -6.30 11.73
N ASP A 16 -2.09 -5.23 12.47
CA ASP A 16 -2.93 -5.13 13.65
C ASP A 16 -4.35 -4.64 13.34
N ARG A 17 -4.52 -3.86 12.27
CA ARG A 17 -5.81 -3.25 11.90
C ARG A 17 -5.96 -3.03 10.41
N GLN A 18 -7.19 -2.75 9.99
CA GLN A 18 -7.53 -2.34 8.63
C GLN A 18 -8.32 -1.02 8.64
N LEU A 19 -8.20 -0.25 7.58
CA LEU A 19 -8.95 0.99 7.36
C LEU A 19 -9.54 1.00 5.95
N LEU A 20 -10.81 1.38 5.85
CA LEU A 20 -11.54 1.65 4.62
C LEU A 20 -12.12 3.07 4.76
N LEU A 21 -11.79 3.95 3.81
CA LEU A 21 -12.26 5.33 3.77
C LEU A 21 -12.98 5.58 2.45
N SER A 22 -14.22 6.04 2.51
CA SER A 22 -14.96 6.55 1.34
C SER A 22 -14.76 8.05 1.23
N LEU A 23 -14.46 8.54 0.02
CA LEU A 23 -14.23 9.97 -0.23
C LEU A 23 -14.72 10.39 -1.60
N MET A 24 -15.10 11.66 -1.70
CA MET A 24 -15.54 12.30 -2.94
C MET A 24 -14.39 13.13 -3.50
N VAL A 25 -13.98 12.86 -4.75
CA VAL A 25 -12.86 13.55 -5.40
C VAL A 25 -13.26 14.09 -6.76
N ALA A 26 -12.56 15.12 -7.24
CA ALA A 26 -12.79 15.64 -8.58
C ALA A 26 -12.40 14.59 -9.64
N PRO A 27 -13.14 14.48 -10.75
CA PRO A 27 -12.74 13.65 -11.89
C PRO A 27 -11.34 14.03 -12.37
N GLY A 28 -10.53 13.04 -12.75
CA GLY A 28 -9.15 13.27 -13.17
C GLY A 28 -8.13 13.25 -12.03
N THR A 29 -8.55 13.30 -10.77
CA THR A 29 -7.66 13.13 -9.60
C THR A 29 -6.88 11.83 -9.74
N SER A 30 -5.56 11.87 -9.55
CA SER A 30 -4.73 10.66 -9.62
C SER A 30 -4.91 9.75 -8.40
N LEU A 31 -4.59 8.47 -8.54
CA LEU A 31 -4.59 7.51 -7.44
C LEU A 31 -3.78 8.01 -6.24
N ARG A 32 -2.56 8.51 -6.48
CA ARG A 32 -1.71 9.05 -5.41
C ARG A 32 -2.34 10.27 -4.73
N ALA A 33 -2.91 11.20 -5.51
CA ALA A 33 -3.55 12.39 -4.97
C ALA A 33 -4.80 12.03 -4.13
N ALA A 34 -5.60 11.06 -4.58
CA ALA A 34 -6.75 10.55 -3.85
C ALA A 34 -6.34 9.92 -2.50
N VAL A 35 -5.27 9.11 -2.49
CA VAL A 35 -4.75 8.52 -1.25
C VAL A 35 -4.23 9.59 -0.29
N LEU A 36 -3.51 10.61 -0.79
CA LEU A 36 -3.07 11.74 0.04
C LEU A 36 -4.25 12.51 0.63
N ALA A 37 -5.29 12.77 -0.17
CA ALA A 37 -6.50 13.46 0.26
C ALA A 37 -7.33 12.65 1.29
N SER A 38 -7.23 11.32 1.29
CA SER A 38 -7.95 10.46 2.24
C SER A 38 -7.53 10.65 3.70
N GLY A 39 -6.35 11.23 3.96
CA GLY A 39 -5.85 11.39 5.32
C GLY A 39 -5.37 10.10 5.99
N VAL A 40 -5.26 8.99 5.25
CA VAL A 40 -4.75 7.70 5.77
C VAL A 40 -3.34 7.83 6.38
N ALA A 41 -2.54 8.82 5.96
CA ALA A 41 -1.21 9.11 6.52
C ALA A 41 -1.26 9.44 8.02
N ALA A 42 -2.30 10.16 8.44
CA ALA A 42 -2.46 10.55 9.84
C ALA A 42 -2.83 9.34 10.72
N GLN A 43 -3.49 8.33 10.13
CA GLN A 43 -3.89 7.11 10.83
C GLN A 43 -2.78 6.06 10.86
N PHE A 44 -1.81 6.13 9.94
CA PHE A 44 -0.68 5.20 9.83
C PHE A 44 0.62 5.98 9.57
N PRO A 45 1.23 6.58 10.61
CA PRO A 45 2.48 7.34 10.47
C PRO A 45 3.66 6.51 9.94
N GLU A 46 3.60 5.19 10.09
CA GLU A 46 4.60 4.23 9.59
C GLU A 46 4.52 4.00 8.08
N LEU A 47 3.43 4.41 7.43
CA LEU A 47 3.19 4.19 6.01
C LEU A 47 3.76 5.35 5.19
N ASP A 48 4.76 5.07 4.36
CA ASP A 48 5.21 6.03 3.35
C ASP A 48 4.26 6.02 2.14
N ILE A 49 3.27 6.93 2.17
CA ILE A 49 2.27 7.09 1.12
C ILE A 49 2.87 7.57 -0.20
N ASN A 50 4.03 8.20 -0.20
CA ASN A 50 4.60 8.73 -1.44
C ASN A 50 5.22 7.62 -2.29
N SER A 51 5.75 6.57 -1.65
CA SER A 51 6.45 5.47 -2.32
C SER A 51 5.70 4.15 -2.33
N CYS A 52 4.64 3.97 -1.52
CA CYS A 52 3.93 2.70 -1.44
C CYS A 52 3.30 2.30 -2.79
N PRO A 53 3.35 1.01 -3.17
CA PRO A 53 2.62 0.52 -4.34
C PRO A 53 1.12 0.64 -4.12
N LEU A 54 0.41 1.12 -5.14
CA LEU A 54 -1.05 1.26 -5.13
C LEU A 54 -1.67 0.28 -6.13
N GLY A 55 -2.86 -0.19 -5.83
CA GLY A 55 -3.65 -1.03 -6.72
C GLY A 55 -5.11 -0.64 -6.77
N ILE A 56 -5.82 -1.20 -7.75
CA ILE A 56 -7.28 -1.16 -7.84
C ILE A 56 -7.77 -2.59 -7.95
N PHE A 57 -8.66 -3.03 -7.05
CA PHE A 57 -9.27 -4.36 -7.04
C PHE A 57 -8.25 -5.51 -7.27
N GLY A 58 -7.19 -5.57 -6.45
CA GLY A 58 -6.15 -6.60 -6.53
C GLY A 58 -5.14 -6.47 -7.68
N LYS A 59 -5.21 -5.39 -8.48
CA LYS A 59 -4.26 -5.14 -9.58
C LYS A 59 -3.38 -3.95 -9.24
N VAL A 60 -2.06 -4.18 -9.12
CA VAL A 60 -1.06 -3.12 -8.92
C VAL A 60 -1.05 -2.19 -10.13
N VAL A 61 -1.06 -0.89 -9.86
CA VAL A 61 -0.93 0.17 -10.88
C VAL A 61 0.52 0.64 -10.91
N ALA A 62 1.15 0.54 -12.08
CA ALA A 62 2.56 0.89 -12.25
C ALA A 62 2.82 2.40 -12.05
N ASP A 63 1.93 3.25 -12.56
CA ASP A 63 2.04 4.70 -12.44
C ASP A 63 0.80 5.29 -11.77
N ALA A 64 0.82 5.28 -10.44
CA ALA A 64 -0.26 5.83 -9.63
C ALA A 64 -0.26 7.37 -9.57
N ALA A 65 0.77 8.03 -10.09
CA ALA A 65 0.84 9.49 -10.14
C ALA A 65 0.05 10.04 -11.34
N THR A 66 0.01 9.29 -12.46
CA THR A 66 -0.67 9.72 -13.69
C THR A 66 -2.04 9.06 -13.88
N ARG A 67 -2.25 7.83 -13.38
CA ARG A 67 -3.54 7.15 -13.51
C ARG A 67 -4.60 7.86 -12.65
N SER A 68 -5.58 8.47 -13.34
CA SER A 68 -6.76 9.06 -12.71
C SER A 68 -7.70 7.99 -12.13
N VAL A 69 -8.35 8.31 -11.03
CA VAL A 69 -9.39 7.49 -10.42
C VAL A 69 -10.70 7.55 -11.21
N GLN A 70 -11.52 6.50 -11.09
CA GLN A 70 -12.87 6.41 -11.66
C GLN A 70 -13.90 6.19 -10.55
N PHE A 71 -15.15 6.51 -10.85
CA PHE A 71 -16.26 6.27 -9.92
C PHE A 71 -16.31 4.80 -9.49
N GLY A 72 -16.35 4.56 -8.18
CA GLY A 72 -16.38 3.23 -7.59
C GLY A 72 -15.01 2.53 -7.53
N ASP A 73 -13.91 3.17 -7.91
CA ASP A 73 -12.58 2.60 -7.72
C ASP A 73 -12.30 2.41 -6.23
N ARG A 74 -11.86 1.20 -5.87
CA ARG A 74 -11.28 0.92 -4.56
C ARG A 74 -9.77 0.83 -4.68
N ILE A 75 -9.12 1.85 -4.13
CA ILE A 75 -7.67 2.01 -4.10
C ILE A 75 -7.11 1.21 -2.93
N GLU A 76 -6.22 0.28 -3.21
CA GLU A 76 -5.56 -0.57 -2.23
C GLU A 76 -4.12 -0.10 -2.03
N ILE A 77 -3.72 0.17 -0.79
CA ILE A 77 -2.37 0.55 -0.44
C ILE A 77 -1.59 -0.70 -0.01
N TYR A 78 -0.55 -1.05 -0.77
CA TYR A 78 0.28 -2.22 -0.47
C TYR A 78 1.51 -1.84 0.35
N ARG A 79 1.99 -2.81 1.15
CA ARG A 79 3.23 -2.68 1.91
C ARG A 79 4.41 -3.18 1.08
N PRO A 80 5.53 -2.43 0.99
CA PRO A 80 6.75 -2.97 0.41
C PRO A 80 7.24 -4.15 1.26
N LEU A 81 7.86 -5.14 0.60
CA LEU A 81 8.47 -6.27 1.30
C LEU A 81 9.70 -5.77 2.05
N LEU A 82 9.69 -5.88 3.38
CA LEU A 82 10.76 -5.44 4.28
C LEU A 82 12.04 -6.26 4.17
N ALA A 83 12.00 -7.45 3.58
CA ALA A 83 13.15 -8.33 3.51
C ALA A 83 13.34 -8.89 2.11
N ASP A 84 14.53 -8.69 1.56
CA ASP A 84 14.98 -9.44 0.39
C ASP A 84 14.95 -10.94 0.75
N PRO A 85 14.16 -11.76 0.04
CA PRO A 85 14.05 -13.20 0.31
C PRO A 85 15.41 -13.91 0.34
N LYS A 86 16.43 -13.39 -0.35
CA LYS A 86 17.79 -13.94 -0.34
C LYS A 86 18.47 -13.76 1.01
N GLU A 87 18.31 -12.61 1.63
CA GLU A 87 18.96 -12.29 2.91
C GLU A 87 18.37 -13.14 4.04
N VAL A 88 17.05 -13.32 4.05
CA VAL A 88 16.34 -14.19 5.02
C VAL A 88 16.74 -15.65 4.85
N ARG A 89 16.87 -16.13 3.61
CA ARG A 89 17.35 -17.50 3.33
C ARG A 89 18.80 -17.68 3.82
N ARG A 90 19.68 -16.71 3.58
CA ARG A 90 21.07 -16.72 4.04
C ARG A 90 21.17 -16.80 5.57
N LEU A 91 20.41 -15.97 6.29
CA LEU A 91 20.39 -15.96 7.75
C LEU A 91 19.86 -17.27 8.35
N ARG A 92 18.84 -17.88 7.73
CA ARG A 92 18.30 -19.18 8.16
C ARG A 92 19.30 -20.32 7.97
N ALA A 93 20.00 -20.34 6.83
CA ALA A 93 21.03 -21.34 6.57
C ALA A 93 22.21 -21.22 7.55
N ALA A 94 22.66 -20.00 7.85
CA ALA A 94 23.72 -19.75 8.82
C ALA A 94 23.34 -20.23 10.24
N LYS A 95 22.13 -19.89 10.72
CA LYS A 95 21.63 -20.35 12.02
C LYS A 95 21.52 -21.89 12.11
N ALA A 96 21.08 -22.55 11.04
CA ALA A 96 20.99 -24.01 11.00
C ALA A 96 22.38 -24.68 11.04
N ALA A 97 23.37 -24.11 10.33
CA ALA A 97 24.74 -24.59 10.36
C ALA A 97 25.38 -24.41 11.75
N GLU A 98 25.12 -23.28 12.42
CA GLU A 98 25.63 -22.99 13.76
C GLU A 98 24.99 -23.88 14.84
N ALA A 99 23.68 -24.11 14.77
CA ALA A 99 22.98 -25.04 15.67
C ALA A 99 23.49 -26.49 15.55
N ARG A 100 23.81 -26.95 14.33
CA ARG A 100 24.41 -28.27 14.09
C ARG A 100 25.86 -28.37 14.63
N ARG A 101 26.54 -27.24 14.78
CA ARG A 101 27.92 -27.18 15.30
C ARG A 101 27.97 -27.14 16.84
N LEU A 102 26.95 -26.57 17.48
CA LEU A 102 26.85 -26.48 18.95
C LEU A 102 26.26 -27.73 19.64
N ASN A 103 25.53 -28.59 18.91
CA ASN A 103 25.03 -29.87 19.43
C ASN A 103 25.63 -31.04 18.62
N PRO A 104 26.86 -31.50 18.95
CA PRO A 104 27.48 -32.67 18.34
C PRO A 104 26.80 -33.98 18.72
#